data_AF-A0A080WEE8-F1
#
_entry.id   AF-A0A080WEE8-F1
#
_cell.length_a   1.000
_cell.length_b   1.000
_cell.length_c   1.000
_cell.angle_alpha   90.00
_cell.angle_beta   90.00
_cell.angle_gamma   90.00
#
_symmetry.space_group_name_H-M   'P 1'
#
loop_
_entity.id
_entity.type
_entity.pdbx_description
1 polymer ?
#
loop_
_entity_poly.entity_id
_entity_poly.type
_entity_poly.pdbx_seq_one_letter_code
_entity_poly.pdbx_strand_id
1 'polypeptide(L)'
;MAEEVAAPERSIPIAIMGTVAIGFLTAWFYVISMFFSLNDFNTVVKSPTGVPILELYFQALGSKAGAIVLESLVLATGIGCQIASHTWQSRLCWSFARDRGLPFHTTLGLNKINPKLDVPLAAHAFSCTIVGLLGLLFLGSSTAFNSMVTACIVLLYVSYVIPVVCLLIKGRNNIQHGPFWLGKFGLAANIILLCWTLFTLIMYSFPSVYPVTAGTMNYVSVVYFVVIMIIVADWFLRGRREYRGQTARHEDAEALHRRSSVVHK
;
A
#
# COMPACT_ATOMS: atom_id res chain seq x y z
N MET A 1 13.31 -5.42 2.66
CA MET A 1 13.48 -4.52 3.83
C MET A 1 13.72 -5.27 5.13
N ALA A 2 13.01 -6.36 5.43
CA ALA A 2 13.34 -7.16 6.63
C ALA A 2 14.79 -7.70 6.62
N GLU A 3 15.34 -7.94 5.42
CA GLU A 3 16.73 -8.35 5.23
C GLU A 3 17.79 -7.27 5.55
N GLU A 4 17.39 -6.01 5.64
CA GLU A 4 18.28 -4.85 5.89
C GLU A 4 18.21 -4.36 7.35
N VAL A 5 17.31 -4.92 8.16
CA VAL A 5 17.07 -4.48 9.55
C VAL A 5 17.79 -5.41 10.52
N ALA A 6 18.53 -4.84 11.47
CA ALA A 6 19.12 -5.60 12.57
C ALA A 6 18.01 -6.16 13.49
N ALA A 7 18.04 -7.47 13.75
CA ALA A 7 17.05 -8.20 14.54
C ALA A 7 15.59 -7.93 14.09
N PRO A 8 15.22 -8.31 12.85
CA PRO A 8 13.94 -7.92 12.24
C PRO A 8 12.73 -8.42 13.03
N GLU A 9 12.86 -9.57 13.68
CA GLU A 9 11.83 -10.20 14.52
C GLU A 9 11.38 -9.36 15.72
N ARG A 10 12.22 -8.44 16.20
CA ARG A 10 11.92 -7.53 17.31
C ARG A 10 11.77 -6.08 16.84
N SER A 11 12.67 -5.62 15.99
CA SER A 11 12.72 -4.23 15.55
C SER A 11 11.51 -3.85 14.68
N ILE A 12 11.05 -4.74 13.78
CA ILE A 12 9.95 -4.45 12.87
C ILE A 12 8.62 -4.28 13.64
N PRO A 13 8.20 -5.21 14.52
CA PRO A 13 6.96 -5.02 15.29
C PRO A 13 6.98 -3.75 16.14
N ILE A 14 8.11 -3.43 16.78
CA ILE A 14 8.24 -2.20 17.59
C ILE A 14 8.12 -0.95 16.72
N ALA A 15 8.78 -0.93 15.56
CA ALA A 15 8.69 0.20 14.63
C ALA A 15 7.25 0.40 14.11
N ILE A 16 6.53 -0.68 13.78
CA ILE A 16 5.12 -0.61 13.36
C ILE A 16 4.25 -0.06 14.49
N MET A 17 4.37 -0.58 15.72
CA MET A 17 3.58 -0.08 16.84
C MET A 17 3.92 1.37 17.20
N GLY A 18 5.20 1.75 17.13
CA GLY A 18 5.66 3.12 17.38
C GLY A 18 5.12 4.11 16.34
N THR A 19 5.15 3.74 15.05
CA THR A 19 4.59 4.59 13.99
C THR A 19 3.07 4.76 14.13
N VAL A 20 2.34 3.70 14.49
CA VAL A 20 0.90 3.79 14.78
C VAL A 20 0.63 4.70 15.99
N ALA A 21 1.39 4.55 17.08
CA ALA A 21 1.21 5.35 18.29
C ALA A 21 1.51 6.84 18.05
N ILE A 22 2.63 7.16 17.39
CA ILE A 22 3.01 8.54 17.05
C ILE A 22 1.96 9.12 16.09
N GLY A 23 1.58 8.39 15.05
CA GLY A 23 0.57 8.83 14.08
C GLY A 23 -0.79 9.07 14.71
N PHE A 24 -1.22 8.19 15.62
CA PHE A 24 -2.48 8.37 16.35
C PHE A 24 -2.45 9.64 17.20
N LEU A 25 -1.40 9.83 18.01
CA LEU A 25 -1.30 11.00 18.89
C LEU A 25 -1.26 12.31 18.09
N THR A 26 -0.42 12.38 17.05
CA THR A 26 -0.30 13.60 16.25
C THR A 26 -1.58 13.90 15.47
N ALA A 27 -2.17 12.89 14.81
CA ALA A 27 -3.41 13.05 14.06
C ALA A 27 -4.59 13.41 14.98
N TRP A 28 -4.66 12.83 16.18
CA TRP A 28 -5.72 13.10 17.14
C TRP A 28 -5.75 14.58 17.55
N PHE A 29 -4.62 15.14 17.98
CA PHE A 29 -4.55 16.56 18.35
C PHE A 29 -4.77 17.47 17.14
N TYR A 30 -4.23 17.10 15.98
CA TYR A 30 -4.40 17.87 14.75
C TYR A 30 -5.87 17.94 14.32
N VAL A 31 -6.58 16.81 14.32
CA VAL A 31 -8.01 16.75 13.97
C VAL A 31 -8.87 17.53 14.96
N ILE A 32 -8.59 17.44 16.26
CA ILE A 32 -9.30 18.25 17.27
C ILE A 32 -9.10 19.74 16.99
N SER A 33 -7.86 20.18 16.74
CA SER A 33 -7.58 21.56 16.39
C SER A 33 -8.36 22.01 15.14
N MET A 34 -8.41 21.17 14.11
CA MET A 34 -9.16 21.48 12.89
C MET A 34 -10.65 21.65 13.14
N PHE A 35 -11.26 20.78 13.95
CA PHE A 35 -12.68 20.89 14.28
C PHE A 35 -13.01 22.17 15.06
N PHE A 36 -12.15 22.60 15.98
CA PHE A 36 -12.34 23.87 16.71
C PHE A 36 -12.08 25.11 15.85
N SER A 37 -11.32 24.99 14.77
CA SER A 37 -11.03 26.09 13.84
C SER A 37 -12.03 26.21 12.68
N LEU A 38 -12.91 25.24 12.49
CA LEU A 38 -13.88 25.23 11.41
C LEU A 38 -15.06 26.14 11.76
N ASN A 39 -15.24 27.22 10.98
CA ASN A 39 -16.32 28.19 11.19
C ASN A 39 -17.49 27.94 10.23
N ASP A 40 -17.22 27.70 8.95
CA ASP A 40 -18.24 27.39 7.96
C ASP A 40 -17.82 26.18 7.12
N PHE A 41 -18.59 25.10 7.25
CA PHE A 41 -18.36 23.85 6.53
C PHE A 41 -18.65 23.98 5.02
N ASN A 42 -19.62 24.81 4.63
CA ASN A 42 -20.03 24.92 3.23
C ASN A 42 -18.95 25.60 2.38
N THR A 43 -18.28 26.61 2.93
CA THR A 43 -17.16 27.29 2.25
C THR A 43 -15.94 26.39 2.10
N VAL A 44 -15.68 25.50 3.07
CA VAL A 44 -14.63 24.47 2.98
C VAL A 44 -14.93 23.44 1.90
N VAL A 45 -16.15 22.89 1.88
CA VAL A 45 -16.56 21.86 0.89
C VAL A 45 -16.67 22.42 -0.52
N LYS A 46 -17.14 23.65 -0.67
CA LYS A 46 -17.28 24.33 -1.98
C LYS A 46 -16.10 25.26 -2.28
N SER A 47 -14.94 25.03 -1.64
CA SER A 47 -13.81 25.93 -1.78
C SER A 47 -13.40 26.07 -3.27
N PRO A 48 -13.29 27.31 -3.80
CA PRO A 48 -12.93 27.54 -5.20
C PRO A 48 -11.56 26.98 -5.59
N THR A 49 -10.68 26.76 -4.60
CA THR A 49 -9.34 26.22 -4.82
C THR A 49 -9.35 24.71 -5.08
N GLY A 50 -10.44 24.03 -4.75
CA GLY A 50 -10.51 22.55 -4.76
C GLY A 50 -9.67 21.89 -3.67
N VAL A 51 -9.11 22.66 -2.72
CA VAL A 51 -8.25 22.19 -1.63
C VAL A 51 -8.88 22.59 -0.28
N PRO A 52 -9.74 21.74 0.30
CA PRO A 52 -10.49 22.07 1.52
C PRO A 52 -9.60 22.42 2.72
N ILE A 53 -8.43 21.79 2.85
CA ILE A 53 -7.51 21.99 3.97
C ILE A 53 -6.93 23.42 3.99
N LEU A 54 -6.67 23.99 2.82
CA LEU A 54 -6.15 25.35 2.68
C LEU A 54 -7.19 26.39 3.13
N GLU A 55 -8.45 26.17 2.79
CA GLU A 55 -9.56 27.01 3.25
C GLU A 55 -9.73 26.91 4.78
N LEU A 56 -9.59 25.70 5.34
CA LEU A 56 -9.64 25.50 6.78
C LEU A 56 -8.52 26.28 7.50
N TYR A 57 -7.29 26.25 6.98
CA TYR A 57 -6.20 27.06 7.54
C TYR A 57 -6.45 28.56 7.42
N PHE A 58 -7.10 29.01 6.35
CA PHE A 58 -7.49 30.40 6.20
C PHE A 58 -8.55 30.80 7.26
N GLN A 59 -9.56 29.96 7.48
CA GLN A 59 -10.55 30.18 8.54
C GLN A 59 -9.94 30.17 9.95
N ALA A 60 -8.93 29.32 10.18
CA ALA A 60 -8.25 29.21 11.46
C ALA A 60 -7.39 30.45 11.79
N LEU A 61 -6.65 30.97 10.81
CA LEU A 61 -5.66 32.03 11.01
C LEU A 61 -6.17 33.44 10.68
N GLY A 62 -7.22 33.56 9.86
CA GLY A 62 -7.69 34.84 9.32
C GLY A 62 -6.69 35.52 8.38
N SER A 63 -5.61 34.83 7.99
CA SER A 63 -4.51 35.37 7.18
C SER A 63 -4.16 34.43 6.04
N LYS A 64 -4.17 34.97 4.81
CA LYS A 64 -3.80 34.23 3.60
C LYS A 64 -2.34 33.76 3.64
N ALA A 65 -1.44 34.61 4.13
CA ALA A 65 -0.02 34.27 4.22
C ALA A 65 0.21 33.10 5.21
N GLY A 66 -0.46 33.11 6.36
CA GLY A 66 -0.37 32.02 7.33
C GLY A 66 -0.90 30.70 6.77
N ALA A 67 -2.04 30.73 6.07
CA ALA A 67 -2.63 29.55 5.45
C ALA A 67 -1.71 28.92 4.40
N ILE A 68 -1.10 29.74 3.54
CA ILE A 68 -0.14 29.28 2.52
C ILE A 68 1.10 28.65 3.15
N VAL A 69 1.62 29.24 4.24
CA VAL A 69 2.79 28.68 4.94
C VAL A 69 2.45 27.31 5.52
N LEU A 70 1.32 27.15 6.21
CA LEU A 70 0.91 25.84 6.73
C LEU A 70 0.71 24.81 5.62
N GLU A 71 0.07 25.19 4.52
CA GLU A 71 -0.12 24.31 3.37
C GLU A 71 1.22 23.90 2.74
N SER A 72 2.19 24.81 2.66
CA SER A 72 3.52 24.49 2.13
C SER A 72 4.26 23.44 2.96
N LEU A 73 4.05 23.41 4.28
CA LEU A 73 4.61 22.39 5.17
C LEU A 73 3.96 21.02 4.95
N VAL A 74 2.65 21.00 4.70
CA VAL A 74 1.91 19.78 4.31
C VAL A 74 2.44 19.25 2.99
N LEU A 75 2.63 20.12 1.98
CA LEU A 75 3.20 19.74 0.70
C LEU A 75 4.63 19.20 0.82
N ALA A 76 5.49 19.84 1.63
CA ALA A 76 6.84 19.36 1.87
C ALA A 76 6.85 17.95 2.50
N THR A 77 5.95 17.70 3.46
CA THR A 77 5.77 16.37 4.06
C THR A 77 5.23 15.36 3.05
N GLY A 78 4.32 15.79 2.17
CA GLY A 78 3.78 14.98 1.08
C GLY A 78 4.85 14.52 0.10
N ILE A 79 5.79 15.39 -0.28
CA ILE A 79 6.93 15.04 -1.14
C ILE A 79 7.79 13.95 -0.48
N GLY A 80 8.09 14.10 0.81
CA GLY A 80 8.84 13.08 1.57
C GLY A 80 8.15 11.71 1.58
N CYS A 81 6.83 11.70 1.79
CA CYS A 81 6.01 10.49 1.72
C CYS A 81 6.07 9.83 0.33
N GLN A 82 5.94 10.61 -0.73
CA GLN A 82 6.01 10.09 -2.11
C GLN A 82 7.37 9.44 -2.41
N ILE A 83 8.48 10.05 -1.99
CA ILE A 83 9.82 9.48 -2.16
C ILE A 83 9.93 8.12 -1.46
N ALA A 84 9.40 8.01 -0.23
CA ALA A 84 9.36 6.75 0.51
C ALA A 84 8.50 5.69 -0.19
N SER A 85 7.31 6.06 -0.69
CA SER A 85 6.42 5.18 -1.46
C SER A 85 7.07 4.66 -2.74
N HIS A 86 7.77 5.52 -3.49
CA HIS A 86 8.51 5.16 -4.69
C HIS A 86 9.66 4.17 -4.41
N THR A 87 10.34 4.36 -3.28
CA THR A 87 11.40 3.44 -2.83
C THR A 87 10.81 2.07 -2.48
N TRP A 88 9.71 2.04 -1.73
CA TRP A 88 9.01 0.80 -1.37
C TRP A 88 8.48 0.05 -2.60
N GLN A 89 7.75 0.74 -3.49
CA GLN A 89 7.13 0.09 -4.66
C GLN A 89 8.17 -0.53 -5.60
N SER A 90 9.32 0.14 -5.77
CA SER A 90 10.38 -0.35 -6.67
C SER A 90 11.01 -1.64 -6.15
N ARG A 91 11.26 -1.72 -4.84
CA ARG A 91 11.78 -2.92 -4.18
C ARG A 91 10.77 -4.06 -4.19
N LEU A 92 9.48 -3.77 -3.97
CA LEU A 92 8.42 -4.77 -4.09
C LEU A 92 8.36 -5.35 -5.50
N CYS A 93 8.27 -4.49 -6.52
CA CYS A 93 8.22 -4.90 -7.92
C CYS A 93 9.43 -5.73 -8.31
N TRP A 94 10.64 -5.29 -7.92
CA TRP A 94 11.88 -6.01 -8.16
C TRP A 94 11.92 -7.38 -7.46
N SER A 95 11.54 -7.45 -6.17
CA SER A 95 11.56 -8.71 -5.41
C SER A 95 10.57 -9.72 -5.98
N PHE A 96 9.41 -9.27 -6.44
CA PHE A 96 8.43 -10.12 -7.11
C PHE A 96 8.89 -10.54 -8.52
N ALA A 97 9.54 -9.64 -9.28
CA ALA A 97 10.17 -9.99 -10.57
C ALA A 97 11.31 -11.01 -10.41
N ARG A 98 12.08 -10.94 -9.32
CA ARG A 98 13.13 -11.92 -8.97
C ARG A 98 12.55 -13.32 -8.75
N ASP A 99 11.31 -13.41 -8.29
CA ASP A 99 10.54 -14.66 -8.15
C ASP A 99 9.85 -15.12 -9.43
N ARG A 100 10.14 -14.46 -10.57
CA ARG A 100 9.41 -14.66 -11.84
C ARG A 100 7.91 -14.43 -11.68
N GLY A 101 7.53 -13.59 -10.70
CA GLY A 101 6.15 -13.24 -10.40
C GLY A 101 5.51 -12.26 -11.39
N LEU A 102 6.31 -11.52 -12.17
CA LEU A 102 5.82 -10.53 -13.14
C LEU A 102 6.04 -10.95 -14.60
N PRO A 103 5.10 -10.62 -15.52
CA PRO A 103 5.32 -10.79 -16.95
C PRO A 103 6.52 -9.94 -17.40
N PHE A 104 7.24 -10.40 -18.42
CA PHE A 104 8.44 -9.73 -18.96
C PHE A 104 9.59 -9.51 -17.97
N HIS A 105 9.63 -10.25 -16.86
CA HIS A 105 10.67 -10.09 -15.82
C HIS A 105 12.11 -10.21 -16.35
N THR A 106 12.36 -11.09 -17.33
CA THR A 106 13.66 -11.23 -18.02
C THR A 106 13.84 -10.23 -19.14
N THR A 107 12.83 -10.04 -20.00
CA THR A 107 12.89 -9.17 -21.19
C THR A 107 13.10 -7.70 -20.84
N LEU A 108 12.39 -7.19 -19.83
CA LEU A 108 12.51 -5.80 -19.37
C LEU A 108 13.57 -5.65 -18.26
N GLY A 109 14.27 -6.72 -17.88
CA GLY A 109 15.28 -6.69 -16.83
C GLY A 109 14.76 -6.25 -15.47
N LEU A 110 13.48 -6.50 -15.16
CA LEU A 110 12.82 -6.10 -13.91
C LEU A 110 13.47 -6.75 -12.68
N ASN A 111 14.17 -7.87 -12.87
CA ASN A 111 14.90 -8.57 -11.82
C ASN A 111 16.35 -8.06 -11.61
N LYS A 112 16.84 -7.12 -12.43
CA LYS A 112 18.20 -6.59 -12.35
C LYS A 112 18.27 -5.31 -11.54
N ILE A 113 19.37 -5.17 -10.80
CA ILE A 113 19.76 -3.93 -10.12
C ILE A 113 20.73 -3.19 -11.03
N ASN A 114 20.61 -1.86 -11.12
CA ASN A 114 21.56 -1.05 -11.87
C ASN A 114 22.87 -0.92 -11.07
N PRO A 115 24.04 -1.35 -11.61
CA PRO A 115 25.30 -1.40 -10.88
C PRO A 115 25.90 -0.01 -10.54
N LYS A 116 25.43 1.07 -11.15
CA LYS A 116 25.93 2.43 -10.86
C LYS A 116 25.15 3.14 -9.76
N LEU A 117 23.87 2.80 -9.62
CA LEU A 117 22.93 3.48 -8.73
C LEU A 117 22.42 2.58 -7.59
N ASP A 118 22.76 1.29 -7.62
CA ASP A 118 22.30 0.23 -6.69
C ASP A 118 20.77 0.20 -6.47
N VAL A 119 20.01 0.62 -7.49
CA VAL A 119 18.54 0.62 -7.48
C VAL A 119 17.96 -0.15 -8.66
N PRO A 120 16.79 -0.79 -8.49
CA PRO A 120 16.11 -1.51 -9.56
C PRO A 120 15.36 -0.54 -10.49
N LEU A 121 16.11 0.18 -11.33
CA LEU A 121 15.58 1.27 -12.16
C LEU A 121 14.49 0.79 -13.14
N ALA A 122 14.67 -0.39 -13.75
CA ALA A 122 13.69 -0.94 -14.69
C ALA A 122 12.36 -1.27 -13.99
N ALA A 123 12.42 -1.89 -12.81
CA ALA A 123 11.23 -2.19 -12.00
C ALA A 123 10.52 -0.91 -11.54
N HIS A 124 11.30 0.11 -11.15
CA HIS A 124 10.77 1.42 -10.78
C HIS A 124 10.04 2.10 -11.95
N ALA A 125 10.70 2.21 -13.11
CA ALA A 125 10.14 2.83 -14.30
C ALA A 125 8.88 2.10 -14.80
N PHE A 126 8.88 0.76 -14.76
CA PHE A 126 7.71 -0.05 -15.10
C PHE A 126 6.51 0.26 -14.20
N SER A 127 6.70 0.24 -12.88
CA SER A 127 5.63 0.58 -11.94
C SER A 127 5.14 2.02 -12.11
N CYS A 128 6.05 2.98 -12.29
CA CYS A 128 5.69 4.39 -12.52
C CYS A 128 4.92 4.58 -13.83
N THR A 129 5.26 3.83 -14.88
CA THR A 129 4.54 3.87 -16.16
C THR A 129 3.11 3.38 -15.98
N ILE A 130 2.90 2.26 -15.27
CA ILE A 130 1.54 1.75 -15.00
C ILE A 130 0.74 2.75 -14.18
N VAL A 131 1.33 3.30 -13.10
CA VAL A 131 0.66 4.32 -12.28
C VAL A 131 0.32 5.56 -13.10
N GLY A 132 1.22 6.02 -13.97
CA GLY A 132 0.99 7.14 -14.87
C GLY A 132 -0.15 6.87 -15.85
N LEU A 133 -0.20 5.68 -16.46
CA LEU A 133 -1.30 5.27 -17.35
C LEU A 133 -2.64 5.19 -16.61
N LEU A 134 -2.65 4.68 -15.38
CA LEU A 134 -3.86 4.69 -14.54
C LEU A 134 -4.27 6.13 -14.19
N GLY A 135 -3.32 7.05 -14.01
CA GLY A 135 -3.58 8.47 -13.79
C GLY A 135 -4.30 9.15 -14.96
N LEU A 136 -4.06 8.70 -16.20
CA LEU A 136 -4.78 9.22 -17.39
C LEU A 136 -6.30 8.97 -17.32
N LEU A 137 -6.77 8.04 -16.48
CA LEU A 137 -8.19 7.80 -16.26
C LEU A 137 -8.92 9.06 -15.79
N PHE A 138 -8.22 9.94 -15.05
CA PHE A 138 -8.78 11.21 -14.60
C PHE A 138 -9.20 12.14 -15.75
N LEU A 139 -8.49 12.09 -16.90
CA LEU A 139 -8.83 12.87 -18.09
C LEU A 139 -10.16 12.44 -18.72
N GLY A 140 -10.51 11.16 -18.59
CA GLY A 140 -11.78 10.62 -19.10
C GLY A 140 -12.93 10.81 -18.12
N SER A 141 -12.72 10.51 -16.84
CA SER A 141 -13.74 10.64 -15.80
C SER A 141 -13.14 10.73 -14.40
N SER A 142 -13.46 11.82 -13.69
CA SER A 142 -13.13 11.96 -12.27
C SER A 142 -13.84 10.92 -11.40
N THR A 143 -15.06 10.50 -11.76
CA THR A 143 -15.81 9.44 -11.06
C THR A 143 -15.11 8.08 -11.16
N ALA A 144 -14.64 7.72 -12.35
CA ALA A 144 -13.90 6.48 -12.56
C ALA A 144 -12.56 6.50 -11.82
N PHE A 145 -11.85 7.63 -11.86
CA PHE A 145 -10.61 7.82 -11.11
C PHE A 145 -10.82 7.71 -9.59
N ASN A 146 -11.82 8.40 -9.04
CA ASN A 146 -12.15 8.33 -7.61
C ASN A 146 -12.53 6.90 -7.19
N SER A 147 -13.30 6.19 -8.02
CA SER A 147 -13.65 4.79 -7.78
C SER A 147 -12.40 3.90 -7.76
N MET A 148 -11.44 4.14 -8.66
CA MET A 148 -10.17 3.43 -8.69
C MET A 148 -9.32 3.70 -7.44
N VAL A 149 -9.26 4.95 -6.98
CA VAL A 149 -8.56 5.33 -5.74
C VAL A 149 -9.17 4.61 -4.52
N THR A 150 -10.50 4.59 -4.41
CA THR A 150 -11.19 3.83 -3.36
C THR A 150 -10.88 2.34 -3.45
N ALA A 151 -10.86 1.77 -4.66
CA ALA A 151 -10.52 0.37 -4.85
C ALA A 151 -9.08 0.05 -4.41
N CYS A 152 -8.10 0.93 -4.64
CA CYS A 152 -6.72 0.76 -4.17
C CYS A 152 -6.62 0.65 -2.65
N ILE A 153 -7.41 1.44 -1.91
CA ILE A 153 -7.47 1.38 -0.44
C ILE A 153 -8.00 0.02 0.02
N VAL A 154 -9.09 -0.45 -0.59
CA VAL A 154 -9.70 -1.72 -0.19
C VAL A 154 -8.84 -2.92 -0.60
N LEU A 155 -8.26 -2.90 -1.80
CA LEU A 155 -7.34 -3.95 -2.25
C LEU A 155 -6.12 -4.08 -1.34
N LEU A 156 -5.63 -2.96 -0.77
CA LEU A 156 -4.59 -2.98 0.24
C LEU A 156 -5.05 -3.71 1.52
N TYR A 157 -6.27 -3.45 2.00
CA TYR A 157 -6.82 -4.20 3.14
C TYR A 157 -6.98 -5.69 2.84
N VAL A 158 -7.46 -6.04 1.64
CA VAL A 158 -7.53 -7.44 1.20
C VAL A 158 -6.14 -8.09 1.21
N SER A 159 -5.09 -7.36 0.80
CA SER A 159 -3.71 -7.85 0.87
C SER A 159 -3.26 -8.17 2.30
N TYR A 160 -3.75 -7.46 3.32
CA TYR A 160 -3.45 -7.75 4.74
C TYR A 160 -4.24 -8.95 5.26
N VAL A 161 -5.43 -9.19 4.73
CA VAL A 161 -6.27 -10.34 5.10
C VAL A 161 -5.66 -11.67 4.65
N ILE A 162 -5.06 -11.73 3.44
CA ILE A 162 -4.49 -12.96 2.88
C ILE A 162 -3.53 -13.68 3.85
N PRO A 163 -2.44 -13.05 4.35
CA PRO A 163 -1.53 -13.74 5.27
C PRO A 163 -2.18 -14.10 6.61
N VAL A 164 -3.16 -13.31 7.09
CA VAL A 164 -3.88 -13.60 8.34
C VAL A 164 -4.79 -14.81 8.19
N VAL A 165 -5.50 -14.94 7.06
CA VAL A 165 -6.31 -16.13 6.76
C VAL A 165 -5.42 -17.36 6.65
N CYS A 166 -4.29 -17.28 5.92
CA CYS A 166 -3.33 -18.38 5.83
C CYS A 166 -2.79 -18.80 7.22
N LEU A 167 -2.51 -17.83 8.09
CA LEU A 167 -2.09 -18.08 9.48
C LEU A 167 -3.18 -18.79 10.31
N LEU A 168 -4.44 -18.39 10.15
CA LEU A 168 -5.56 -19.00 10.87
C LEU A 168 -5.86 -20.42 10.37
N ILE A 169 -5.78 -20.66 9.05
CA ILE A 169 -5.95 -22.00 8.45
C ILE A 169 -4.83 -22.95 8.90
N LYS A 170 -3.57 -22.50 8.83
CA LYS A 170 -2.42 -23.32 9.26
C LYS A 170 -2.43 -23.61 10.77
N GLY A 171 -3.12 -22.77 11.54
CA GLY A 171 -3.16 -22.81 12.99
C GLY A 171 -2.01 -22.00 13.58
N ARG A 172 -2.35 -21.02 14.42
CA ARG A 172 -1.38 -20.08 15.02
C ARG A 172 -0.26 -20.78 15.81
N ASN A 173 -0.56 -21.90 16.45
CA ASN A 173 0.39 -22.68 17.25
C ASN A 173 1.29 -23.61 16.42
N ASN A 174 1.02 -23.77 15.12
CA ASN A 174 1.80 -24.63 14.22
C ASN A 174 2.96 -23.88 13.54
N ILE A 175 3.24 -22.66 13.98
CA ILE A 175 4.34 -21.82 13.47
C ILE A 175 5.28 -21.53 14.63
N GLN A 176 6.59 -21.52 14.38
CA GLN A 176 7.56 -21.13 15.40
C GLN A 176 7.27 -19.72 15.89
N HIS A 177 7.07 -19.58 17.19
CA HIS A 177 6.74 -18.30 17.80
C HIS A 177 7.98 -17.40 17.80
N GLY A 178 7.84 -16.20 17.23
CA GLY A 178 8.86 -15.16 17.35
C GLY A 178 8.85 -14.48 18.72
N PRO A 179 9.86 -13.65 19.02
CA PRO A 179 9.98 -12.90 20.27
C PRO A 179 8.80 -11.96 20.55
N PHE A 180 8.05 -11.57 19.51
CA PHE A 180 6.85 -10.74 19.63
C PHE A 180 5.58 -11.59 19.43
N TRP A 181 5.23 -12.41 20.43
CA TRP A 181 4.02 -13.23 20.42
C TRP A 181 2.93 -12.70 21.36
N LEU A 182 1.89 -12.11 20.79
CA LEU A 182 0.77 -11.49 21.53
C LEU A 182 -0.32 -12.48 22.00
N GLY A 183 -0.11 -13.80 21.85
CA GLY A 183 -1.04 -14.83 22.33
C GLY A 183 -2.51 -14.57 21.96
N LYS A 184 -3.39 -14.50 22.96
CA LYS A 184 -4.84 -14.24 22.80
C LYS A 184 -5.15 -12.85 22.21
N PHE A 185 -4.39 -11.82 22.58
CA PHE A 185 -4.56 -10.48 22.02
C PHE A 185 -4.27 -10.45 20.51
N GLY A 186 -3.29 -11.22 20.05
CA GLY A 186 -3.04 -11.41 18.62
C GLY A 186 -4.20 -12.12 17.90
N LEU A 187 -4.97 -12.98 18.59
CA LEU A 187 -6.13 -13.65 17.98
C LEU A 187 -7.26 -12.63 17.79
N ALA A 188 -7.55 -11.88 18.84
CA ALA A 188 -8.55 -10.82 18.81
C ALA A 188 -8.22 -9.80 17.71
N ALA A 189 -6.97 -9.35 17.61
CA ALA A 189 -6.53 -8.44 16.56
C ALA A 189 -6.74 -9.01 15.15
N ASN A 190 -6.43 -10.30 14.93
CA ASN A 190 -6.68 -10.96 13.66
C ASN A 190 -8.17 -10.99 13.32
N ILE A 191 -9.04 -11.33 14.27
CA ILE A 191 -10.50 -11.35 14.05
C ILE A 191 -11.02 -9.94 13.76
N ILE A 192 -10.57 -8.94 14.52
CA ILE A 192 -10.94 -7.53 14.31
C ILE A 192 -10.52 -7.10 12.91
N LEU A 193 -9.31 -7.44 12.45
CA LEU A 193 -8.87 -7.12 11.09
C LEU A 193 -9.81 -7.73 10.03
N LEU A 194 -10.21 -8.99 10.19
CA LEU A 194 -11.11 -9.66 9.24
C LEU A 194 -12.48 -9.00 9.21
N CYS A 195 -13.08 -8.76 10.38
CA CYS A 195 -14.38 -8.09 10.50
C CYS A 195 -14.33 -6.66 9.96
N TRP A 196 -13.26 -5.92 10.27
CA TRP A 196 -13.06 -4.55 9.81
C TRP A 196 -12.89 -4.50 8.29
N THR A 197 -12.14 -5.44 7.70
CA THR A 197 -11.96 -5.50 6.24
C THR A 197 -13.27 -5.83 5.54
N LEU A 198 -14.09 -6.73 6.10
CA LEU A 198 -15.42 -7.02 5.56
C LEU A 198 -16.33 -5.78 5.63
N PHE A 199 -16.32 -5.08 6.76
CA PHE A 199 -17.08 -3.86 6.95
C PHE A 199 -16.66 -2.76 5.95
N THR A 200 -15.36 -2.51 5.80
CA THR A 200 -14.86 -1.48 4.88
C THR A 200 -15.12 -1.85 3.43
N LEU A 201 -15.03 -3.12 3.04
CA LEU A 201 -15.34 -3.57 1.69
C LEU A 201 -16.79 -3.23 1.31
N ILE A 202 -17.73 -3.48 2.22
CA ILE A 202 -19.16 -3.16 2.00
C ILE A 202 -19.35 -1.64 1.97
N MET A 203 -18.85 -0.92 2.97
CA MET A 203 -19.05 0.54 3.09
C MET A 203 -18.43 1.32 1.92
N TYR A 204 -17.21 0.98 1.51
CA TYR A 204 -16.54 1.63 0.38
C TYR A 204 -17.10 1.24 -0.98
N SER A 205 -17.97 0.24 -1.06
CA SER A 205 -18.72 -0.08 -2.29
C SER A 205 -19.95 0.81 -2.46
N PHE A 206 -20.42 1.47 -1.40
CA PHE A 206 -21.55 2.39 -1.51
C PHE A 206 -21.12 3.76 -2.07
N PRO A 207 -22.01 4.45 -2.82
CA PRO A 207 -21.79 5.83 -3.24
C PRO A 207 -21.91 6.79 -2.05
N SER A 208 -21.10 7.85 -2.06
CA SER A 208 -21.07 8.86 -0.98
C SER A 208 -22.18 9.91 -1.08
N VAL A 209 -22.91 9.96 -2.20
CA VAL A 209 -23.95 10.95 -2.47
C VAL A 209 -25.22 10.29 -3.00
N TYR A 210 -26.37 10.85 -2.60
CA TYR A 210 -27.71 10.47 -3.06
C TYR A 210 -28.41 11.72 -3.64
N PRO A 211 -29.14 11.63 -4.78
CA PRO A 211 -29.46 10.44 -5.57
C PRO A 211 -28.30 9.92 -6.44
N VAL A 212 -28.29 8.60 -6.70
CA VAL A 212 -27.26 7.94 -7.52
C VAL A 212 -27.58 8.12 -9.00
N THR A 213 -26.63 8.66 -9.75
CA THR A 213 -26.65 8.81 -11.21
C THR A 213 -25.43 8.13 -11.80
N ALA A 214 -25.37 7.94 -13.12
CA ALA A 214 -24.16 7.40 -13.77
C ALA A 214 -22.90 8.24 -13.49
N GLY A 215 -23.05 9.56 -13.24
CA GLY A 215 -21.93 10.43 -12.87
C GLY A 215 -21.52 10.33 -11.40
N THR A 216 -22.37 9.82 -10.53
CA THR A 216 -22.14 9.79 -9.07
C THR A 216 -22.06 8.37 -8.49
N MET A 217 -22.23 7.36 -9.33
CA MET A 217 -22.11 5.96 -8.95
C MET A 217 -20.66 5.61 -8.60
N ASN A 218 -20.51 4.78 -7.57
CA ASN A 218 -19.23 4.21 -7.20
C ASN A 218 -18.97 2.95 -8.04
N TYR A 219 -17.96 3.00 -8.92
CA TYR A 219 -17.61 1.92 -9.86
C TYR A 219 -16.54 0.97 -9.31
N VAL A 220 -16.28 0.99 -8.01
CA VAL A 220 -15.28 0.14 -7.33
C VAL A 220 -15.42 -1.34 -7.67
N SER A 221 -16.65 -1.87 -7.75
CA SER A 221 -16.88 -3.29 -8.09
C SER A 221 -16.36 -3.67 -9.48
N VAL A 222 -16.45 -2.74 -10.45
CA VAL A 222 -15.91 -2.95 -11.80
C VAL A 222 -14.39 -3.02 -11.74
N VAL A 223 -13.76 -2.13 -10.96
CA VAL A 223 -12.30 -2.14 -10.75
C VAL A 223 -11.85 -3.47 -10.14
N TYR A 224 -12.57 -3.98 -9.14
CA TYR A 224 -12.28 -5.31 -8.56
C TYR A 224 -12.33 -6.42 -9.60
N PHE A 225 -13.39 -6.44 -10.42
CA PHE A 225 -13.54 -7.46 -11.46
C PHE A 225 -12.37 -7.42 -12.45
N VAL A 226 -11.98 -6.23 -12.93
CA VAL A 226 -10.84 -6.07 -13.85
C VAL A 226 -9.54 -6.54 -13.21
N VAL A 227 -9.27 -6.16 -11.96
CA VAL A 227 -8.04 -6.56 -11.25
C VAL A 227 -7.99 -8.06 -11.04
N ILE A 228 -9.09 -8.68 -10.58
CA ILE A 228 -9.15 -10.14 -10.39
C ILE A 228 -8.96 -10.86 -11.72
N MET A 229 -9.59 -10.37 -12.79
CA MET A 229 -9.45 -10.95 -14.12
C MET A 229 -8.00 -10.91 -14.61
N ILE A 230 -7.29 -9.80 -14.42
CA ILE A 230 -5.86 -9.67 -14.76
C ILE A 230 -5.01 -10.67 -13.95
N ILE A 231 -5.25 -10.78 -12.63
CA ILE A 231 -4.50 -11.70 -11.76
C ILE A 231 -4.73 -13.15 -12.17
N VAL A 232 -5.99 -13.54 -12.39
CA VAL A 232 -6.36 -14.89 -12.82
C VAL A 232 -5.76 -15.18 -14.18
N ALA A 233 -5.87 -14.27 -15.15
CA ALA A 233 -5.28 -14.45 -16.46
C ALA A 233 -3.76 -14.66 -16.38
N ASP A 234 -3.01 -13.81 -15.65
CA ASP A 234 -1.56 -13.98 -15.50
C ASP A 234 -1.21 -15.31 -14.81
N TRP A 235 -1.95 -15.70 -13.78
CA TRP A 235 -1.75 -16.96 -13.08
C TRP A 235 -1.90 -18.18 -14.00
N PHE A 236 -2.98 -18.21 -14.79
CA PHE A 236 -3.28 -19.32 -15.69
C PHE A 236 -2.35 -19.37 -16.90
N LEU A 237 -1.97 -18.24 -17.47
CA LEU A 237 -1.11 -18.15 -18.64
C LEU A 237 0.36 -18.44 -18.31
N ARG A 238 0.86 -17.91 -17.18
CA ARG A 238 2.30 -17.88 -16.88
C ARG A 238 2.62 -18.31 -15.46
N GLY A 239 1.92 -17.76 -14.47
CA GLY A 239 2.21 -17.93 -13.05
C GLY A 239 2.33 -19.39 -12.62
N ARG A 240 1.40 -20.26 -13.06
CA ARG A 240 1.45 -21.70 -12.71
C ARG A 240 2.67 -22.46 -13.23
N ARG A 241 3.37 -21.95 -14.25
CA ARG A 241 4.50 -22.63 -14.89
C ARG A 241 5.85 -22.05 -14.48
N GLU A 242 5.92 -20.72 -14.30
CA GLU A 242 7.18 -20.00 -14.14
C GLU A 242 7.43 -19.51 -12.72
N TYR A 243 6.39 -19.38 -11.88
CA TYR A 243 6.51 -18.79 -10.56
C TYR A 243 7.40 -19.65 -9.65
N ARG A 244 8.41 -19.01 -9.03
CA ARG A 244 9.31 -19.68 -8.09
C ARG A 244 8.89 -19.34 -6.67
N GLY A 245 8.45 -20.36 -5.92
CA GLY A 245 8.11 -20.22 -4.51
C GLY A 245 9.33 -20.18 -3.59
N GLN A 246 9.10 -19.83 -2.33
CA GLN A 246 10.14 -19.79 -1.27
C GLN A 246 10.88 -21.13 -1.10
N THR A 247 10.17 -22.27 -1.20
CA THR A 247 10.77 -23.61 -1.07
C THR A 247 11.85 -23.87 -2.13
N ALA A 248 11.56 -23.50 -3.39
CA ALA A 248 12.53 -23.64 -4.48
C ALA A 248 13.77 -22.74 -4.30
N ARG A 249 13.63 -21.60 -3.60
CA ARG A 249 14.77 -20.74 -3.23
C ARG A 249 15.66 -21.36 -2.16
N HIS A 250 15.08 -21.94 -1.12
CA HIS A 250 15.83 -22.58 -0.04
C HIS A 250 16.60 -23.80 -0.56
N GLU A 251 15.98 -24.62 -1.40
CA GLU A 251 16.62 -25.77 -2.05
C GLU A 251 17.81 -25.34 -2.92
N ASP A 252 17.67 -24.27 -3.71
CA ASP A 252 18.77 -23.73 -4.52
C ASP A 252 19.91 -23.17 -3.68
N ALA A 253 19.59 -22.43 -2.60
CA ALA A 253 20.60 -21.86 -1.70
C ALA A 253 21.40 -22.97 -1.00
N GLU A 254 20.71 -24.02 -0.53
CA GLU A 254 21.37 -25.21 0.02
C GLU A 254 22.20 -25.95 -1.03
N ALA A 255 21.71 -26.09 -2.26
CA ALA A 255 22.46 -26.72 -3.35
C ALA A 255 23.72 -25.92 -3.72
N LEU A 256 23.66 -24.59 -3.71
CA LEU A 256 24.81 -23.71 -3.92
C LEU A 256 25.83 -23.82 -2.77
N HIS A 257 25.38 -23.86 -1.52
CA HIS A 257 26.25 -24.09 -0.35
C HIS A 257 26.92 -25.47 -0.40
N ARG A 258 26.21 -26.51 -0.87
CA ARG A 258 26.83 -27.83 -1.09
C ARG A 258 27.87 -27.79 -2.22
N ARG A 259 27.61 -27.07 -3.31
CA ARG A 259 28.59 -26.93 -4.40
C ARG A 259 29.82 -26.14 -4.00
N SER A 260 29.68 -25.04 -3.26
CA SER A 260 30.83 -24.24 -2.81
C SER A 260 31.67 -24.96 -1.76
N SER A 261 31.06 -25.75 -0.87
CA SER A 261 31.79 -26.56 0.12
C SER A 261 32.55 -27.75 -0.50
N VAL A 262 32.15 -28.23 -1.67
CA VAL A 262 32.87 -29.28 -2.44
C VAL A 262 34.05 -28.70 -3.23
N VAL A 263 34.01 -27.43 -3.64
CA VAL A 263 35.10 -26.77 -4.39
C VAL A 263 36.24 -26.28 -3.47
N HIS A 264 36.02 -26.24 -2.16
CA HIS A 264 37.01 -25.85 -1.15
C HIS A 264 37.60 -27.04 -0.35
N LYS A 265 37.41 -28.27 -0.82
CA LYS A 265 38.15 -29.46 -0.38
C LYS A 265 39.06 -29.93 -1.51
#